data_AF-A0A9X7AGA3-F1
#
_entry.id   AF-A0A9X7AGA3-F1
#
_cell.length_a   1.000
_cell.length_b   1.000
_cell.length_c   1.000
_cell.angle_alpha   90.00
_cell.angle_beta   90.00
_cell.angle_gamma   90.00
#
_symmetry.space_group_name_H-M   'P 1'
#
loop_
_entity.id
_entity.type
_entity.pdbx_description
1 polymer ?
#
loop_
_entity_poly.entity_id
_entity_poly.type
_entity_poly.pdbx_seq_one_letter_code
_entity_poly.pdbx_strand_id
1 'polypeptide(L)'
;MVQKDGNIELQDLALGNMTTSYELGSSVKGATVLTGYQTGAIQPGTQFYDAPMKFKGTRVKKSWNVSGFGSINELRALQVSSNVYMFHTALKIAGVNYVPNGSLSIKQEAFNTMRYYFKQFGLGVQTGIDLPNE
;
A
#
# COMPACT_ATOMS: atom_id res chain seq x y z
N MET A 1 -13.71 8.60 -23.56
CA MET A 1 -14.31 9.43 -24.62
C MET A 1 -15.81 9.41 -24.41
N VAL A 2 -16.41 10.52 -24.00
CA VAL A 2 -17.86 10.68 -24.02
C VAL A 2 -18.15 12.04 -24.62
N GLN A 3 -18.85 12.06 -25.75
CA GLN A 3 -19.27 13.29 -26.42
C GLN A 3 -20.56 13.80 -25.78
N LYS A 4 -20.59 15.10 -25.50
CA LYS A 4 -21.81 15.88 -25.61
C LYS A 4 -21.47 17.29 -26.08
N ASP A 5 -22.16 17.71 -27.14
CA ASP A 5 -22.31 19.09 -27.60
C ASP A 5 -21.09 19.79 -28.23
N GLY A 6 -20.51 19.16 -29.27
CA GLY A 6 -19.98 19.88 -30.46
C GLY A 6 -18.73 20.75 -30.32
N ASN A 7 -18.23 21.01 -29.11
CA ASN A 7 -16.96 21.71 -28.89
C ASN A 7 -15.93 20.72 -28.37
N ILE A 8 -14.81 20.58 -29.09
CA ILE A 8 -13.64 19.85 -28.59
C ILE A 8 -12.99 20.76 -27.54
N GLU A 9 -13.46 20.69 -26.30
CA GLU A 9 -12.69 21.18 -25.17
C GLU A 9 -11.62 20.14 -24.84
N LEU A 10 -10.36 20.50 -25.07
CA LEU A 10 -9.24 19.85 -24.41
C LEU A 10 -9.38 20.11 -22.91
N GLN A 11 -10.10 19.22 -22.23
CA GLN A 11 -10.22 19.25 -20.80
C GLN A 11 -8.89 18.76 -20.24
N ASP A 12 -8.02 19.71 -19.93
CA ASP A 12 -6.72 19.46 -19.33
C ASP A 12 -6.96 18.77 -17.97
N LEU A 13 -6.67 17.46 -17.93
CA LEU A 13 -6.91 16.56 -16.81
C LEU A 13 -5.96 16.82 -15.62
N ALA A 14 -5.36 18.01 -15.54
CA ALA A 14 -4.53 18.43 -14.43
C ALA A 14 -5.32 18.52 -13.11
N LEU A 15 -6.59 18.92 -13.15
CA LEU A 15 -7.47 19.08 -11.96
C LEU A 15 -8.03 17.76 -11.42
N GLY A 16 -8.05 16.69 -12.23
CA GLY A 16 -8.58 15.37 -11.83
C GLY A 16 -7.65 14.60 -10.88
N ASN A 17 -6.36 14.95 -10.85
CA ASN A 17 -5.36 14.32 -9.99
C ASN A 17 -5.44 14.75 -8.52
N MET A 18 -6.20 15.81 -8.21
CA MET A 18 -6.26 16.43 -6.88
C MET A 18 -7.52 16.06 -6.11
N THR A 19 -8.65 15.86 -6.80
CA THR A 19 -9.98 15.72 -6.16
C THR A 19 -10.50 14.30 -6.09
N THR A 20 -9.76 13.33 -6.60
CA THR A 20 -10.12 11.90 -6.52
C THR A 20 -9.13 11.16 -5.64
N SER A 21 -9.57 10.74 -4.45
CA SER A 21 -8.84 9.79 -3.61
C SER A 21 -8.91 8.40 -4.26
N TYR A 22 -8.19 8.21 -5.36
CA TYR A 22 -7.96 6.88 -5.90
C TYR A 22 -7.21 6.05 -4.86
N GLU A 23 -7.61 4.80 -4.65
CA GLU A 23 -6.77 3.82 -3.97
C GLU A 23 -5.47 3.77 -4.77
N LEU A 24 -4.38 4.31 -4.20
CA LEU A 24 -3.08 4.48 -4.87
C LEU A 24 -2.47 3.16 -5.39
N GLY A 25 -3.15 2.04 -5.11
CA GLY A 25 -2.86 0.74 -5.68
C GLY A 25 -1.50 0.24 -5.25
N SER A 26 -0.84 -0.50 -6.13
CA SER A 26 0.48 -1.05 -5.81
C SER A 26 1.61 -0.03 -5.89
N SER A 27 1.35 1.19 -6.35
CA SER A 27 2.37 2.23 -6.51
C SER A 27 2.97 2.69 -5.17
N VAL A 28 2.23 2.53 -4.06
CA VAL A 28 2.69 2.91 -2.72
C VAL A 28 3.49 1.82 -2.00
N LYS A 29 3.70 0.66 -2.61
CA LYS A 29 4.44 -0.45 -1.97
C LYS A 29 5.88 -0.08 -1.63
N GLY A 30 6.49 0.82 -2.41
CA GLY A 30 7.79 1.41 -2.08
C GLY A 30 7.76 2.15 -0.74
N ALA A 31 6.73 2.97 -0.50
CA ALA A 31 6.54 3.67 0.78
C ALA A 31 6.32 2.68 1.94
N THR A 32 5.58 1.59 1.72
CA THR A 32 5.41 0.52 2.74
C THR A 32 6.74 -0.15 3.11
N VAL A 33 7.57 -0.50 2.12
CA VAL A 33 8.89 -1.11 2.37
C VAL A 33 9.79 -0.14 3.14
N LEU A 34 9.84 1.13 2.71
CA LEU A 34 10.67 2.13 3.35
C LEU A 34 10.20 2.46 4.78
N THR A 35 8.88 2.50 5.01
CA THR A 35 8.31 2.59 6.37
C THR A 35 8.76 1.41 7.24
N GLY A 36 8.77 0.21 6.66
CA GLY A 36 9.27 -0.99 7.32
C GLY A 36 10.74 -0.88 7.73
N TYR A 37 11.59 -0.25 6.91
CA TYR A 37 12.97 0.05 7.28
C TYR A 37 13.07 1.09 8.38
N GLN A 38 12.35 2.20 8.26
CA GLN A 38 12.44 3.31 9.23
C GLN A 38 11.92 2.94 10.61
N THR A 39 10.96 2.02 10.69
CA THR A 39 10.45 1.47 11.95
C THR A 39 11.28 0.31 12.50
N GLY A 40 12.26 -0.18 11.73
CA GLY A 40 13.03 -1.39 12.05
C GLY A 40 12.22 -2.70 11.94
N ALA A 41 11.00 -2.65 11.41
CA ALA A 41 10.13 -3.82 11.24
C ALA A 41 10.68 -4.83 10.23
N ILE A 42 11.43 -4.36 9.24
CA ILE A 42 12.18 -5.16 8.27
C ILE A 42 13.56 -4.51 8.02
N GLN A 43 14.49 -5.29 7.47
CA GLN A 43 15.81 -4.87 7.00
C GLN A 43 16.01 -5.29 5.54
N PRO A 44 16.93 -4.66 4.78
CA PRO A 44 17.25 -5.10 3.42
C PRO A 44 17.55 -6.60 3.36
N GLY A 45 16.95 -7.29 2.40
CA GLY A 45 17.03 -8.75 2.27
C GLY A 45 16.09 -9.55 3.19
N THR A 46 15.23 -8.90 3.98
CA THR A 46 14.22 -9.61 4.79
C THR A 46 13.31 -10.43 3.89
N GLN A 47 13.26 -11.74 4.15
CA GLN A 47 12.45 -12.67 3.38
C GLN A 47 11.13 -12.98 4.09
N PHE A 48 10.05 -13.02 3.31
CA PHE A 48 8.77 -13.56 3.74
C PHE A 48 8.32 -14.65 2.78
N TYR A 49 7.64 -15.65 3.33
CA TYR A 49 6.99 -16.68 2.54
C TYR A 49 5.67 -16.14 1.99
N ASP A 50 5.63 -15.81 0.70
CA ASP A 50 4.44 -15.33 0.01
C ASP A 50 3.51 -16.51 -0.30
N ALA A 51 2.45 -16.62 0.52
CA ALA A 51 1.34 -17.54 0.34
C ALA A 51 0.02 -16.88 0.77
N PRO A 52 -1.14 -17.37 0.30
CA PRO A 52 -2.44 -16.82 0.70
C PRO A 52 -2.63 -16.78 2.22
N MET A 53 -2.98 -15.60 2.73
CA MET A 53 -3.19 -15.34 4.15
C MET A 53 -4.69 -15.35 4.50
N LYS A 54 -5.05 -15.94 5.64
CA LYS A 54 -6.43 -16.02 6.11
C LYS A 54 -6.53 -15.55 7.55
N PHE A 55 -7.35 -14.54 7.79
CA PHE A 55 -7.71 -14.07 9.13
C PHE A 55 -9.14 -14.48 9.47
N LYS A 56 -9.42 -14.63 10.76
CA LYS A 56 -10.76 -15.00 11.26
C LYS A 56 -11.84 -14.08 10.70
N GLY A 57 -12.90 -14.64 10.14
CA GLY A 57 -14.06 -13.87 9.64
C GLY A 57 -13.81 -13.06 8.35
N THR A 58 -12.64 -13.18 7.71
CA THR A 58 -12.30 -12.43 6.48
C THR A 58 -12.17 -13.34 5.27
N ARG A 59 -12.27 -12.77 4.06
CA ARG A 59 -11.86 -13.49 2.83
C ARG A 59 -10.34 -13.66 2.79
N VAL A 60 -9.86 -14.70 2.11
CA VAL A 60 -8.42 -14.94 1.91
C VAL A 60 -7.78 -13.73 1.22
N LYS A 61 -6.67 -13.25 1.77
CA LYS A 61 -5.84 -12.17 1.24
C LYS A 61 -4.67 -12.79 0.48
N LYS A 62 -4.47 -12.38 -0.77
CA LYS A 62 -3.44 -12.95 -1.65
C LYS A 62 -2.90 -11.93 -2.63
N SER A 63 -1.73 -12.22 -3.17
CA SER A 63 -1.20 -11.57 -4.37
C SER A 63 -1.99 -12.02 -5.60
N TRP A 64 -1.78 -11.38 -6.75
CA TRP A 64 -2.44 -11.76 -8.01
C TRP A 64 -2.11 -13.21 -8.41
N ASN A 65 -0.89 -13.68 -8.11
CA ASN A 65 -0.53 -15.08 -8.19
C ASN A 65 -1.15 -15.85 -7.01
N VAL A 66 -2.18 -16.64 -7.31
CA VAL A 66 -2.95 -17.38 -6.32
C VAL A 66 -2.17 -18.47 -5.60
N SER A 67 -1.14 -19.01 -6.25
CA SER A 67 -0.28 -20.07 -5.71
C SER A 67 0.80 -19.51 -4.77
N GLY A 68 0.95 -18.18 -4.71
CA GLY A 68 2.03 -17.53 -3.98
C GLY A 68 3.35 -17.52 -4.76
N PHE A 69 4.34 -16.81 -4.24
CA PHE A 69 5.67 -16.69 -4.83
C PHE A 69 6.76 -17.45 -4.05
N GLY A 70 6.39 -18.15 -2.98
CA GLY A 70 7.35 -18.77 -2.07
C GLY A 70 8.12 -17.72 -1.27
N SER A 71 9.31 -18.06 -0.78
CA SER A 71 10.15 -17.09 -0.06
C SER A 71 10.71 -16.03 -1.00
N ILE A 72 10.33 -14.78 -0.77
CA ILE A 72 10.79 -13.62 -1.54
C ILE A 72 11.26 -12.50 -0.60
N ASN A 73 12.23 -11.71 -1.05
CA ASN A 73 12.65 -10.47 -0.38
C ASN A 73 11.88 -9.26 -0.93
N GLU A 74 12.15 -8.07 -0.39
CA GLU A 74 11.51 -6.82 -0.78
C GLU A 74 11.72 -6.47 -2.26
N LEU A 75 12.91 -6.76 -2.82
CA LEU A 75 13.23 -6.45 -4.21
C LEU A 75 12.33 -7.28 -5.13
N ARG A 76 12.26 -8.59 -4.88
CA ARG A 76 11.38 -9.47 -5.64
C ARG A 76 9.92 -9.14 -5.39
N ALA A 77 9.54 -8.80 -4.16
CA ALA A 77 8.18 -8.39 -3.80
C ALA A 77 7.72 -7.14 -4.55
N LEU A 78 8.58 -6.14 -4.73
CA LEU A 78 8.28 -4.95 -5.53
C LEU A 78 8.17 -5.31 -7.02
N GLN A 79 9.10 -6.10 -7.57
CA GLN A 79 9.08 -6.55 -8.97
C GLN A 79 7.78 -7.27 -9.34
N VAL A 80 7.31 -8.17 -8.48
CA VAL A 80 6.07 -8.95 -8.73
C VAL A 80 4.83 -8.29 -8.15
N SER A 81 4.98 -7.12 -7.53
CA SER A 81 3.90 -6.43 -6.84
C SER A 81 3.18 -7.33 -5.83
N SER A 82 3.94 -8.03 -4.97
CA SER A 82 3.38 -8.90 -3.92
C SER A 82 2.54 -8.09 -2.93
N ASN A 83 1.30 -8.52 -2.71
CA ASN A 83 0.45 -7.99 -1.64
C ASN A 83 0.79 -8.64 -0.30
N VAL A 84 1.10 -9.94 -0.33
CA VAL A 84 1.37 -10.73 0.87
C VAL A 84 2.61 -10.23 1.60
N TYR A 85 3.68 -9.88 0.87
CA TYR A 85 4.86 -9.26 1.47
C TYR A 85 4.51 -7.97 2.22
N MET A 86 3.68 -7.12 1.61
CA MET A 86 3.25 -5.85 2.22
C MET A 86 2.38 -6.09 3.46
N PHE A 87 1.54 -7.13 3.48
CA PHE A 87 0.80 -7.52 4.68
C PHE A 87 1.74 -7.97 5.79
N HIS A 88 2.77 -8.78 5.48
CA HIS A 88 3.77 -9.16 6.48
C HIS A 88 4.52 -7.95 7.03
N THR A 89 4.95 -7.01 6.18
CA THR A 89 5.59 -5.77 6.62
C THR A 89 4.68 -4.96 7.53
N ALA A 90 3.41 -4.77 7.15
CA ALA A 90 2.45 -4.03 7.97
C ALA A 90 2.17 -4.71 9.34
N LEU A 91 2.07 -6.04 9.37
CA LEU A 91 1.92 -6.80 10.62
C LEU A 91 3.16 -6.65 11.52
N LYS A 92 4.37 -6.68 10.93
CA LYS A 92 5.63 -6.45 11.66
C LYS A 92 5.69 -5.04 12.24
N ILE A 93 5.30 -4.01 11.47
CA ILE A 93 5.19 -2.62 11.96
C ILE A 93 4.19 -2.54 13.12
N ALA A 94 3.09 -3.27 13.05
CA ALA A 94 2.10 -3.35 14.11
C ALA A 94 2.54 -4.18 15.34
N GLY A 95 3.70 -4.84 15.29
CA GLY A 95 4.17 -5.75 16.35
C GLY A 95 3.31 -7.02 16.46
N VAL A 96 2.60 -7.41 15.40
CA VAL A 96 1.69 -8.56 15.37
C VAL A 96 2.31 -9.69 14.54
N ASN A 97 2.30 -10.90 15.09
CA ASN A 97 2.67 -12.09 14.33
C ASN A 97 1.44 -12.66 13.61
N TYR A 98 1.61 -13.04 12.34
CA TYR A 98 0.55 -13.70 11.59
C TYR A 98 0.29 -15.11 12.14
N VAL A 99 -0.98 -15.42 12.39
CA VAL A 99 -1.47 -16.76 12.74
C VAL A 99 -2.61 -17.11 11.78
N PRO A 100 -2.54 -18.24 11.03
CA PRO A 100 -3.62 -18.66 10.14
C PRO A 100 -4.95 -18.81 10.89
N ASN A 101 -6.02 -18.22 10.33
CA ASN A 101 -7.36 -18.14 10.93
C ASN A 101 -7.41 -17.44 12.31
N GLY A 102 -6.33 -16.78 12.73
CA GLY A 102 -6.26 -16.01 13.95
C GLY A 102 -7.08 -14.71 13.88
N SER A 103 -7.44 -14.19 15.04
CA SER A 103 -7.98 -12.83 15.16
C SER A 103 -6.86 -11.82 14.96
N LEU A 104 -7.15 -10.75 14.21
CA LEU A 104 -6.22 -9.66 14.00
C LEU A 104 -6.60 -8.49 14.92
N SER A 105 -5.73 -8.18 15.88
CA SER A 105 -5.88 -7.03 16.78
C SER A 105 -4.70 -6.10 16.58
N ILE A 106 -4.90 -5.01 15.84
CA ILE A 106 -3.88 -4.00 15.55
C ILE A 106 -4.22 -2.75 16.37
N LYS A 107 -3.24 -2.24 17.11
CA LYS A 107 -3.44 -1.02 17.91
C LYS A 107 -3.47 0.22 17.01
N GLN A 108 -4.15 1.27 17.45
CA GLN A 108 -4.32 2.51 16.69
C GLN A 108 -2.99 3.17 16.33
N GLU A 109 -1.97 3.02 17.19
CA GLU A 109 -0.64 3.59 17.01
C GLU A 109 0.03 3.09 15.72
N ALA A 110 -0.16 1.81 15.36
CA ALA A 110 0.41 1.26 14.13
C ALA A 110 -0.16 1.95 12.88
N PHE A 111 -1.45 2.28 12.88
CA PHE A 111 -2.06 3.06 11.80
C PHE A 111 -1.54 4.49 11.76
N ASN A 112 -1.30 5.09 12.93
CA ASN A 112 -0.73 6.44 13.02
C ASN A 112 0.72 6.46 12.50
N THR A 113 1.52 5.44 12.81
CA THR A 113 2.88 5.27 12.28
C THR A 113 2.86 5.14 10.76
N MET A 114 2.04 4.26 10.21
CA MET A 114 1.92 4.10 8.75
C MET A 114 1.52 5.41 8.06
N ARG A 115 0.51 6.11 8.60
CA ARG A 115 0.09 7.42 8.08
C ARG A 115 1.21 8.44 8.17
N TYR A 116 1.91 8.53 9.30
CA TYR A 116 3.02 9.46 9.50
C TYR A 116 4.08 9.33 8.40
N TYR A 117 4.53 8.10 8.11
CA TYR A 117 5.52 7.88 7.07
C TYR A 117 4.97 8.07 5.66
N PHE A 118 3.72 7.67 5.39
CA PHE A 118 3.10 7.90 4.09
C PHE A 118 3.00 9.39 3.75
N LYS A 119 2.71 10.23 4.75
CA LYS A 119 2.70 11.69 4.57
C LYS A 119 4.06 12.25 4.16
N GLN A 120 5.18 11.64 4.60
CA GLN A 120 6.52 12.06 4.17
C GLN A 120 6.77 11.82 2.67
N PHE A 121 6.01 10.93 2.04
CA PHE A 121 6.02 10.69 0.60
C PHE A 121 4.94 11.48 -0.15
N GLY A 122 4.31 12.47 0.50
CA GLY A 122 3.19 13.22 -0.08
C GLY A 122 1.88 12.43 -0.12
N LEU A 123 1.80 11.26 0.52
CA LEU A 123 0.60 10.43 0.48
C LEU A 123 -0.35 10.81 1.62
N GLY A 124 -1.47 11.44 1.28
CA GLY A 124 -2.49 11.86 2.25
C GLY A 124 -2.16 13.18 2.95
N VAL A 125 -1.33 14.02 2.33
CA VAL A 125 -1.10 15.43 2.66
C VAL A 125 -1.19 16.26 1.38
N GLN A 126 -1.54 17.53 1.53
CA GLN A 126 -1.40 18.54 0.48
C GLN A 126 0.07 18.55 0.01
N THR A 127 0.26 18.46 -1.30
CA THR A 127 1.56 18.36 -1.97
C THR A 127 2.31 19.70 -2.00
N GLY A 128 1.63 20.81 -1.74
CA GLY A 128 2.24 22.15 -1.66
C GLY A 128 2.44 22.81 -3.02
N ILE A 129 1.71 22.36 -4.05
CA ILE A 129 1.66 23.02 -5.35
C ILE A 129 0.85 24.31 -5.22
N ASP A 130 1.33 25.38 -5.84
CA ASP A 130 0.75 26.72 -5.78
C ASP A 130 -0.47 26.85 -6.72
N LEU A 131 -1.53 26.08 -6.41
CA LEU A 131 -2.82 26.13 -7.07
C LEU A 131 -3.93 26.39 -6.04
N PRO A 132 -4.92 27.25 -6.33
CA PRO A 132 -6.06 27.43 -5.45
C PRO A 132 -6.90 26.14 -5.39
N ASN A 133 -7.14 25.64 -4.17
CA ASN A 133 -7.83 24.40 -3.79
C ASN A 133 -7.09 23.08 -4.06
N GLU A 134 -6.14 22.77 -3.19
CA GLU A 134 -5.51 21.46 -3.06
C GLU A 134 -6.25 20.50 -2.12
#